data_AF-A0A2Z3I7I0-F1
#
_entry.id   AF-A0A2Z3I7I0-F1
#
_cell.length_a   1.000
_cell.length_b   1.000
_cell.length_c   1.000
_cell.angle_alpha   90.00
_cell.angle_beta   90.00
_cell.angle_gamma   90.00
#
_symmetry.space_group_name_H-M   'P 1'
#
loop_
_entity.id
_entity.type
_entity.pdbx_description
1 polymer ?
#
loop_
_entity_poly.entity_id
_entity_poly.type
_entity_poly.pdbx_seq_one_letter_code
_entity_poly.pdbx_strand_id
1 'polypeptide(L)'
;MVKFPPHTQWDVFCKVIDNYGDIGVCWRLARQLANEQQQYVRLWVDDLKAFKKICPHVNTNLNEQLVENIFIYHWQAHWQPVSPADIVIESFACNLPDDYIQAMSQANKTILWVNLEYLTYERWSVDFHAIPSLQSLNLKNISFSQVYLKQADLSENTLLLSKQ
;
A
#
# COMPACT_ATOMS: atom_id res chain seq x y z
N MET A 1 -13.45 10.43 8.77
CA MET A 1 -12.42 10.43 7.71
C MET A 1 -11.12 10.97 8.28
N VAL A 2 -10.06 10.15 8.32
CA VAL A 2 -8.70 10.65 8.58
C VAL A 2 -8.28 11.43 7.34
N LYS A 3 -7.93 12.71 7.51
CA LYS A 3 -7.34 13.54 6.46
C LYS A 3 -5.83 13.61 6.72
N PHE A 4 -5.05 13.17 5.75
CA PHE A 4 -3.61 13.36 5.77
C PHE A 4 -3.28 14.76 5.24
N PRO A 5 -2.17 15.38 5.68
CA PRO A 5 -1.67 16.59 5.04
C PRO A 5 -1.54 16.36 3.52
N PRO A 6 -1.79 17.40 2.69
CA PRO A 6 -1.47 17.30 1.28
C PRO A 6 0.01 16.97 1.12
N HIS A 7 0.36 16.21 0.09
CA HIS A 7 1.75 15.82 -0.20
C HIS A 7 2.42 14.90 0.84
N THR A 8 1.65 14.15 1.64
CA THR A 8 2.23 13.06 2.44
C THR A 8 2.82 12.01 1.50
N GLN A 9 3.97 11.44 1.86
CA GLN A 9 4.61 10.39 1.05
C GLN A 9 4.04 9.02 1.41
N TRP A 10 3.69 8.25 0.39
CA TRP A 10 3.14 6.91 0.49
C TRP A 10 3.97 5.93 -0.31
N ASP A 11 4.39 4.85 0.33
CA ASP A 11 4.93 3.68 -0.35
C ASP A 11 3.90 2.56 -0.32
N VAL A 12 3.55 2.03 -1.48
CA VAL A 12 2.66 0.89 -1.63
C VAL A 12 3.47 -0.25 -2.20
N PHE A 13 3.66 -1.32 -1.42
CA PHE A 13 4.38 -2.51 -1.86
C PHE A 13 3.39 -3.56 -2.34
N CYS A 14 3.53 -3.97 -3.59
CA CYS A 14 2.71 -4.97 -4.23
C CYS A 14 3.58 -6.10 -4.77
N LYS A 15 3.39 -7.29 -4.22
CA LYS A 15 3.92 -8.52 -4.78
C LYS A 15 2.79 -9.22 -5.52
N VAL A 16 2.96 -9.50 -6.81
CA VAL A 16 1.92 -10.09 -7.64
C VAL A 16 1.89 -11.59 -7.40
N ILE A 17 1.00 -12.05 -6.53
CA ILE A 17 0.83 -13.48 -6.22
C ILE A 17 -0.40 -14.02 -6.94
N ASP A 18 -1.54 -13.31 -6.88
CA ASP A 18 -2.78 -13.69 -7.57
C ASP A 18 -2.95 -12.95 -8.90
N ASN A 19 -2.14 -13.32 -9.91
CA ASN A 19 -2.18 -12.85 -11.31
C ASN A 19 -2.38 -11.34 -11.50
N TYR A 20 -3.61 -10.85 -11.34
CA TYR A 20 -4.01 -9.45 -11.52
C TYR A 20 -4.77 -8.85 -10.32
N GLY A 21 -5.21 -9.67 -9.36
CA GLY A 21 -6.00 -9.23 -8.21
C GLY A 21 -5.23 -8.22 -7.36
N ASP A 22 -4.06 -8.62 -6.89
CA ASP A 22 -3.23 -7.84 -5.96
C ASP A 22 -2.83 -6.49 -6.55
N ILE A 23 -2.25 -6.53 -7.76
CA ILE A 23 -1.81 -5.33 -8.46
C ILE A 23 -2.97 -4.46 -8.91
N GLY A 24 -4.14 -5.03 -9.24
CA GLY A 24 -5.34 -4.28 -9.55
C GLY A 24 -5.87 -3.48 -8.34
N VAL A 25 -5.84 -4.09 -7.15
CA VAL A 25 -6.20 -3.41 -5.89
C VAL A 25 -5.19 -2.32 -5.55
N CYS A 26 -3.89 -2.64 -5.57
CA CYS A 26 -2.83 -1.68 -5.25
C CYS A 26 -2.81 -0.49 -6.21
N TRP A 27 -3.00 -0.74 -7.51
CA TRP A 27 -3.09 0.31 -8.52
C TRP A 27 -4.30 1.21 -8.30
N ARG A 28 -5.48 0.64 -8.05
CA ARG A 28 -6.69 1.44 -7.76
C ARG A 28 -6.49 2.32 -6.53
N LEU A 29 -5.92 1.77 -5.45
CA LEU A 29 -5.59 2.52 -4.24
C LEU A 29 -4.61 3.66 -4.53
N ALA A 30 -3.51 3.37 -5.24
CA ALA A 30 -2.51 4.38 -5.61
C ALA A 30 -3.12 5.54 -6.40
N ARG A 31 -4.04 5.27 -7.33
CA ARG A 31 -4.75 6.30 -8.10
C ARG A 31 -5.63 7.19 -7.25
N GLN A 32 -6.38 6.63 -6.31
CA GLN A 32 -7.21 7.42 -5.39
C GLN A 32 -6.33 8.31 -4.50
N LEU A 33 -5.25 7.77 -3.95
CA LEU A 33 -4.30 8.53 -3.13
C LEU A 33 -3.68 9.69 -3.93
N ALA A 34 -3.16 9.42 -5.13
CA ALA A 34 -2.47 10.42 -5.93
C ALA A 34 -3.42 11.49 -6.51
N ASN A 35 -4.55 11.06 -7.10
CA ASN A 35 -5.38 11.95 -7.92
C ASN A 35 -6.56 12.55 -7.15
N GLU A 36 -7.13 11.85 -6.17
CA GLU A 36 -8.26 12.34 -5.38
C GLU A 36 -7.81 12.99 -4.08
N GLN A 37 -6.75 12.46 -3.46
CA GLN A 37 -6.24 12.92 -2.17
C GLN A 37 -4.94 13.75 -2.28
N GLN A 38 -4.40 13.94 -3.48
CA GLN A 38 -3.20 14.76 -3.75
C GLN A 38 -1.97 14.33 -2.94
N GLN A 39 -1.79 13.02 -2.81
CA GLN A 39 -0.66 12.42 -2.09
C GLN A 39 0.49 12.09 -3.05
N TYR A 40 1.71 12.01 -2.52
CA TYR A 40 2.85 11.53 -3.29
C TYR A 40 2.97 10.02 -3.13
N VAL A 41 2.71 9.28 -4.21
CA VAL A 41 2.64 7.81 -4.17
C VAL A 41 3.79 7.19 -4.95
N ARG A 42 4.53 6.30 -4.29
CA ARG A 42 5.46 5.34 -4.90
C ARG A 42 4.84 3.95 -4.82
N LEU A 43 4.58 3.34 -5.97
CA LEU A 43 4.08 1.98 -6.11
C LEU A 43 5.24 1.06 -6.49
N TRP A 44 5.61 0.18 -5.57
CA TRP A 44 6.65 -0.84 -5.75
C TRP A 44 6.00 -2.14 -6.23
N VAL A 45 6.41 -2.64 -7.39
CA VAL A 45 5.81 -3.83 -8.03
C VAL A 45 6.90 -4.80 -8.45
N ASP A 46 6.80 -6.07 -8.07
CA ASP A 46 7.78 -7.10 -8.42
C ASP A 46 7.64 -7.60 -9.87
N ASP A 47 6.40 -7.75 -10.36
CA ASP A 47 6.09 -8.16 -11.74
C ASP A 47 5.43 -7.02 -12.57
N LEU A 48 6.28 -6.24 -13.25
CA LEU A 48 5.81 -5.22 -14.19
C LEU A 48 5.10 -5.78 -15.43
N LYS A 49 5.30 -7.06 -15.79
CA LYS A 49 4.60 -7.67 -16.94
C LYS A 49 3.15 -7.95 -16.58
N ALA A 50 2.89 -8.44 -15.38
CA ALA A 50 1.53 -8.54 -14.85
C ALA A 50 0.87 -7.16 -14.77
N PHE A 51 1.58 -6.17 -14.25
CA PHE A 51 1.06 -4.81 -14.14
C PHE A 51 0.71 -4.19 -15.50
N LYS A 52 1.55 -4.39 -16.53
CA LYS A 52 1.30 -3.88 -17.89
C LYS A 52 -0.02 -4.35 -18.50
N LYS A 53 -0.55 -5.51 -18.10
CA LYS A 53 -1.85 -6.00 -18.56
C LYS A 53 -3.02 -5.20 -17.98
N ILE A 54 -2.84 -4.58 -16.82
CA ILE A 54 -3.82 -3.71 -16.16
C ILE A 54 -3.63 -2.24 -16.58
N CYS A 55 -2.38 -1.80 -16.67
CA CYS A 55 -2.01 -0.46 -17.11
C CYS A 55 -1.07 -0.55 -18.32
N PRO A 56 -1.59 -0.49 -19.57
CA PRO A 56 -0.78 -0.65 -20.78
C PRO A 56 0.35 0.36 -20.96
N HIS A 57 0.25 1.52 -20.29
CA HIS A 57 1.24 2.58 -20.30
C HIS A 57 2.52 2.23 -19.53
N VAL A 58 2.50 1.19 -18.69
CA VAL A 58 3.68 0.70 -17.98
C VAL A 58 4.71 0.16 -18.97
N ASN A 59 5.91 0.69 -18.87
CA ASN A 59 7.08 0.18 -19.56
C ASN A 59 7.82 -0.82 -18.65
N THR A 60 7.81 -2.10 -19.04
CA THR A 60 8.43 -3.18 -18.27
C THR A 60 9.96 -3.17 -18.29
N ASN A 61 10.58 -2.31 -19.11
CA ASN A 61 12.03 -2.23 -19.24
C ASN A 61 12.64 -1.11 -18.39
N LEU A 62 11.81 -0.34 -17.69
CA LEU A 62 12.25 0.75 -16.81
C LEU A 62 12.12 0.31 -15.35
N ASN A 63 13.17 0.56 -14.57
CA ASN A 63 13.15 0.33 -13.13
C ASN A 63 12.36 1.41 -12.37
N GLU A 64 12.19 2.58 -12.98
CA GLU A 64 11.44 3.72 -12.45
C GLU A 64 10.71 4.41 -13.59
N GLN A 65 9.46 4.79 -13.37
CA GLN A 65 8.66 5.56 -14.32
C GLN A 65 7.53 6.31 -13.61
N LEU A 66 7.04 7.39 -14.24
CA LEU A 66 5.89 8.13 -13.76
C LEU A 66 4.69 7.84 -14.66
N VAL A 67 3.59 7.34 -14.08
CA VAL A 67 2.34 7.05 -14.80
C VAL A 67 1.18 7.56 -13.95
N GLU A 68 0.29 8.36 -14.54
CA GLU A 68 -0.91 8.92 -13.86
C GLU A 68 -0.60 9.55 -12.49
N ASN A 69 0.48 10.33 -12.41
CA ASN A 69 0.99 11.01 -11.20
C ASN A 69 1.50 10.07 -10.09
N ILE A 70 1.76 8.80 -10.41
CA ILE A 70 2.27 7.79 -9.48
C ILE A 70 3.65 7.35 -9.95
N PHE A 71 4.63 7.38 -9.05
CA PHE A 71 5.95 6.81 -9.32
C PHE A 71 5.85 5.29 -9.21
N ILE A 72 6.20 4.59 -10.27
CA ILE A 72 6.22 3.13 -10.32
C ILE A 72 7.67 2.69 -10.27
N TYR A 73 8.00 1.88 -9.27
CA TYR A 73 9.32 1.27 -9.11
C TYR A 73 9.25 -0.23 -9.32
N HIS A 74 10.23 -0.78 -10.04
CA HIS A 74 10.42 -2.22 -10.11
C HIS A 74 11.00 -2.71 -8.78
N TRP A 75 10.24 -3.50 -8.04
CA TRP A 75 10.69 -4.13 -6.80
C TRP A 75 11.56 -5.34 -7.13
N GLN A 76 12.85 -5.09 -7.23
CA GLN A 76 13.84 -6.12 -7.54
C GLN A 76 14.17 -6.98 -6.32
N ALA A 77 14.62 -8.21 -6.59
CA ALA A 77 15.06 -9.13 -5.54
C ALA A 77 16.25 -8.57 -4.73
N HIS A 78 17.12 -7.78 -5.37
CA HIS A 78 18.16 -7.04 -4.67
C HIS A 78 17.67 -5.63 -4.36
N TRP A 79 17.36 -5.40 -3.09
CA TRP A 79 16.86 -4.12 -2.62
C TRP A 79 17.92 -3.02 -2.76
N GLN A 80 17.49 -1.83 -3.21
CA GLN A 80 18.32 -0.63 -3.21
C GLN A 80 17.85 0.29 -2.07
N PRO A 81 18.75 0.75 -1.18
CA PRO A 81 18.38 1.62 -0.09
C PRO A 81 17.69 2.90 -0.57
N VAL A 82 16.52 3.19 0.01
CA VAL A 82 15.77 4.43 -0.23
C VAL A 82 15.23 4.96 1.09
N SER A 83 15.02 6.28 1.17
CA SER A 83 14.36 6.88 2.33
C SER A 83 12.92 6.38 2.41
N PRO A 84 12.45 5.93 3.59
CA PRO A 84 11.06 5.54 3.77
C PRO A 84 10.06 6.69 3.66
N ALA A 85 8.88 6.36 3.13
CA ALA A 85 7.72 7.22 3.12
C ALA A 85 7.18 7.51 4.53
N ASP A 86 6.23 8.44 4.64
CA ASP A 86 5.54 8.72 5.91
C ASP A 86 4.55 7.61 6.24
N ILE A 87 3.96 7.03 5.20
CA ILE A 87 3.01 5.93 5.28
C ILE A 87 3.47 4.82 4.34
N VAL A 88 3.54 3.60 4.86
CA VAL A 88 3.98 2.41 4.14
C VAL A 88 2.84 1.41 4.15
N ILE A 89 2.41 0.96 2.98
CA ILE A 89 1.41 -0.09 2.81
C ILE A 89 2.12 -1.36 2.38
N GLU A 90 2.10 -2.36 3.26
CA GLU A 90 2.43 -3.75 2.92
C GLU A 90 1.15 -4.44 2.46
N SER A 91 1.05 -4.83 1.18
CA SER A 91 -0.15 -5.49 0.68
C SER A 91 0.00 -7.01 0.69
N PHE A 92 -1.08 -7.69 1.12
CA PHE A 92 -1.27 -9.13 1.02
C PHE A 92 -0.13 -9.96 1.62
N ALA A 93 0.40 -9.49 2.75
CA ALA A 93 1.55 -10.08 3.44
C ALA A 93 2.75 -10.30 2.49
N CYS A 94 3.02 -9.33 1.61
CA CYS A 94 4.10 -9.43 0.63
C CYS A 94 5.50 -9.53 1.25
N ASN A 95 5.64 -9.19 2.54
CA ASN A 95 6.89 -9.05 3.30
C ASN A 95 7.78 -7.95 2.72
N LEU A 96 7.90 -6.84 3.44
CA LEU A 96 8.81 -5.75 3.07
C LEU A 96 10.28 -6.21 3.13
N PRO A 97 11.19 -5.59 2.35
CA PRO A 97 12.63 -5.86 2.48
C PRO A 97 13.14 -5.52 3.89
N ASP A 98 13.96 -6.38 4.48
CA ASP A 98 14.52 -6.19 5.83
C ASP A 98 15.28 -4.85 5.95
N ASP A 99 16.06 -4.50 4.93
CA ASP A 99 16.77 -3.22 4.85
C ASP A 99 15.82 -2.02 4.90
N TYR A 100 14.63 -2.15 4.30
CA TYR A 100 13.61 -1.10 4.32
C TYR A 100 12.94 -1.02 5.70
N ILE A 101 12.63 -2.15 6.34
CA ILE A 101 12.11 -2.19 7.72
C ILE A 101 13.13 -1.55 8.68
N GLN A 102 14.41 -1.86 8.52
CA GLN A 102 15.48 -1.26 9.30
C GLN A 102 15.54 0.25 9.08
N ALA A 103 15.50 0.70 7.82
CA ALA A 103 15.46 2.13 7.49
C ALA A 103 14.24 2.82 8.11
N MET A 104 13.08 2.16 8.13
CA MET A 104 11.88 2.70 8.78
C MET A 104 12.09 2.87 10.30
N SER A 105 12.69 1.88 10.97
CA SER A 105 12.95 1.95 12.41
C SER A 105 13.95 3.05 12.81
N GLN A 106 14.90 3.34 11.91
CA GLN A 106 15.96 4.33 12.10
C GLN A 106 15.57 5.74 11.65
N ALA A 107 14.38 5.92 11.07
CA ALA A 107 13.91 7.21 10.60
C ALA A 107 13.72 8.19 11.76
N ASN A 108 14.12 9.45 11.56
CA ASN A 108 13.89 10.55 12.51
C ASN A 108 12.43 11.05 12.50
N LYS A 109 11.48 10.17 12.16
CA LYS A 109 10.05 10.45 12.09
C LYS A 109 9.27 9.18 12.45
N THR A 110 8.03 9.36 12.90
CA THR A 110 7.12 8.22 13.06
C THR A 110 6.61 7.79 11.70
N ILE A 111 6.73 6.51 11.39
CA ILE A 111 6.20 5.93 10.15
C ILE A 111 4.96 5.10 10.49
N LEU A 112 3.90 5.31 9.71
CA LEU A 112 2.70 4.50 9.77
C LEU A 112 2.85 3.33 8.80
N TRP A 113 3.03 2.13 9.33
CA TRP A 113 3.02 0.88 8.56
C TRP A 113 1.61 0.29 8.59
N VAL A 114 1.02 0.11 7.41
CA VAL A 114 -0.31 -0.45 7.22
C VAL A 114 -0.19 -1.80 6.54
N ASN A 115 -0.71 -2.87 7.16
CA ASN A 115 -0.88 -4.15 6.47
C ASN A 115 -2.25 -4.15 5.80
N LEU A 116 -2.28 -4.27 4.47
CA LEU A 116 -3.49 -4.40 3.68
C LEU A 116 -3.76 -5.87 3.40
N GLU A 117 -4.77 -6.44 4.04
CA GLU A 117 -5.12 -7.85 3.88
C GLU A 117 -6.13 -8.09 2.76
N TYR A 118 -6.26 -9.37 2.37
CA TYR A 118 -7.28 -9.80 1.42
C TYR A 118 -8.69 -9.50 1.92
N LEU A 119 -9.56 -9.32 0.95
CA LEU A 119 -10.98 -9.25 1.17
C LEU A 119 -11.50 -10.60 1.69
N THR A 120 -12.23 -10.57 2.81
CA THR A 120 -12.90 -11.75 3.35
C THR A 120 -14.37 -11.48 3.65
N TYR A 121 -15.17 -12.55 3.60
CA TYR A 121 -16.58 -12.57 3.97
C TYR A 121 -16.79 -13.06 5.41
N GLU A 122 -15.70 -13.44 6.09
CA GLU A 122 -15.78 -14.03 7.41
C GLU A 122 -15.93 -12.95 8.46
N ARG A 123 -16.98 -13.06 9.28
CA ARG A 123 -17.34 -12.04 10.27
C ARG A 123 -16.26 -11.80 11.32
N TRP A 124 -15.48 -12.83 11.66
CA TRP A 124 -14.41 -12.73 12.65
C TRP A 124 -13.31 -11.75 12.22
N SER A 125 -13.16 -11.45 10.93
CA SER A 125 -12.14 -10.53 10.42
C SER A 125 -12.35 -9.08 10.85
N VAL A 126 -13.60 -8.69 11.16
CA VAL A 126 -13.94 -7.36 11.69
C VAL A 126 -13.24 -7.12 13.02
N ASP A 127 -13.12 -8.15 13.84
CA ASP A 127 -12.52 -8.06 15.17
C ASP A 127 -11.01 -7.79 15.10
N PHE A 128 -10.38 -8.00 13.93
CA PHE A 128 -8.95 -7.76 13.69
C PHE A 128 -8.66 -6.53 12.83
N HIS A 129 -9.69 -5.75 12.46
CA HIS A 129 -9.55 -4.54 11.66
C HIS A 129 -9.00 -3.37 12.49
N ALA A 130 -8.04 -2.65 11.93
CA ALA A 130 -7.36 -1.50 12.53
C ALA A 130 -6.66 -1.79 13.87
N ILE A 131 -6.30 -3.05 14.14
CA ILE A 131 -5.55 -3.40 15.35
C ILE A 131 -4.10 -2.91 15.22
N PRO A 132 -3.61 -2.09 16.17
CA PRO A 132 -2.20 -1.75 16.24
C PRO A 132 -1.39 -2.94 16.76
N SER A 133 -0.27 -3.24 16.11
CA SER A 133 0.76 -4.13 16.63
C SER A 133 1.93 -3.32 17.16
N LEU A 134 2.46 -3.74 18.32
CA LEU A 134 3.63 -3.10 18.92
C LEU A 134 4.88 -3.50 18.12
N GLN A 135 5.49 -2.51 17.48
CA GLN A 135 6.83 -2.64 16.90
C GLN A 135 7.79 -1.66 17.60
N SER A 136 9.03 -1.55 17.08
CA SER A 136 10.05 -0.62 17.58
C SER A 136 9.51 0.81 17.78
N LEU A 137 10.14 1.60 18.67
CA LEU A 137 9.64 2.89 19.16
C LEU A 137 9.14 3.87 18.07
N ASN A 138 9.71 3.82 16.86
CA ASN A 138 9.40 4.75 15.77
C ASN A 138 8.38 4.19 14.74
N LEU A 139 7.93 2.95 14.91
CA LEU A 139 7.02 2.27 14.00
C LEU A 139 5.64 2.10 14.62
N LYS A 140 4.62 2.61 13.94
CA LYS A 140 3.21 2.28 14.23
C LYS A 140 2.73 1.34 13.15
N ASN A 141 2.64 0.05 13.47
CA ASN A 141 2.09 -0.95 12.56
C ASN A 141 0.61 -1.18 12.88
N ILE A 142 -0.26 -1.09 11.87
CA ILE A 142 -1.71 -1.27 12.00
C ILE A 142 -2.20 -2.16 10.85
N SER A 143 -2.97 -3.20 11.15
CA SER A 143 -3.52 -4.09 10.12
C SER A 143 -4.94 -3.69 9.72
N PHE A 144 -5.24 -3.69 8.42
CA PHE A 144 -6.56 -3.42 7.86
C PHE A 144 -7.01 -4.59 6.97
N SER A 145 -8.06 -5.28 7.41
CA SER A 145 -8.77 -6.27 6.59
C SER A 145 -9.88 -5.60 5.79
N GLN A 146 -9.95 -5.87 4.48
CA GLN A 146 -11.15 -5.51 3.71
C GLN A 146 -12.26 -6.52 4.06
N VAL A 147 -13.41 -6.04 4.52
CA VAL A 147 -14.54 -6.90 4.92
C VAL A 147 -15.79 -6.54 4.11
N TYR A 148 -16.42 -7.53 3.45
CA TYR A 148 -17.77 -7.38 2.93
C TYR A 148 -18.79 -7.67 4.04
N LEU A 149 -19.33 -6.63 4.66
CA LEU A 149 -20.55 -6.75 5.46
C LEU A 149 -21.75 -6.61 4.51
N LYS A 150 -22.45 -7.72 4.27
CA LYS A 150 -23.69 -7.68 3.49
C LYS A 150 -24.70 -6.80 4.25
N GLN A 151 -25.11 -5.71 3.58
CA GLN A 151 -26.13 -4.71 3.94
C GLN A 151 -25.66 -3.43 4.66
N ALA A 152 -24.90 -2.59 3.94
CA ALA A 152 -25.07 -1.14 3.91
C ALA A 152 -24.52 -0.60 2.58
N ASP A 153 -25.23 0.35 1.98
CA ASP A 153 -25.02 1.00 0.68
C ASP A 153 -23.65 0.83 0.00
N LEU A 154 -23.65 0.12 -1.14
CA LEU A 154 -22.59 0.12 -2.14
C LEU A 154 -22.61 1.45 -2.90
N SER A 155 -22.07 2.52 -2.33
CA SER A 155 -21.80 3.75 -3.08
C SER A 155 -20.48 4.46 -2.80
N GLU A 156 -19.68 4.04 -1.81
CA GLU A 156 -18.39 4.69 -1.56
C GLU A 156 -17.23 3.68 -1.49
N ASN A 157 -16.51 3.55 -2.60
CA ASN A 157 -15.20 2.90 -2.72
C ASN A 157 -14.10 3.77 -2.08
N THR A 158 -14.29 4.23 -0.84
CA THR A 158 -13.27 4.96 -0.09
C THR A 158 -12.68 3.98 0.90
N LEU A 159 -11.37 3.71 0.84
CA LEU A 159 -10.67 3.12 1.99
C LEU A 159 -10.79 4.10 3.16
N LEU A 160 -11.82 3.92 3.97
CA LEU A 160 -12.01 4.64 5.21
C LEU A 160 -11.03 4.05 6.22
N LEU A 161 -9.82 4.60 6.25
CA LEU A 161 -8.94 4.50 7.41
C LEU A 161 -9.60 5.27 8.56
N SER A 162 -10.61 4.70 9.20
CA SER A 162 -11.21 5.22 10.42
C SER A 162 -10.66 4.43 11.59
N LYS A 163 -9.91 5.11 12.47
CA LYS A 163 -9.76 4.65 13.85
C LYS A 163 -11.13 4.75 14.52
N GLN A 164 -11.57 3.68 15.17
CA GLN A 164 -12.57 3.79 16.23
C GLN A 164 -11.96 4.56 17.41
#